data_AF-A0A7L5A9U5-F1
#
_entry.id   AF-A0A7L5A9U5-F1
#
_cell.length_a   1.000
_cell.length_b   1.000
_cell.length_c   1.000
_cell.angle_alpha   90.00
_cell.angle_beta   90.00
_cell.angle_gamma   90.00
#
_symmetry.space_group_name_H-M   'P 1'
#
loop_
_entity.id
_entity.type
_entity.pdbx_description
1 polymer ?
#
loop_
_entity_poly.entity_id
_entity_poly.type
_entity_poly.pdbx_seq_one_letter_code
_entity_poly.pdbx_strand_id
1 'polypeptide(L)'
;MAKVKYGIATYNRWAGTIDSEIKASMDGCYGGFHEFFESAGENGWELCGCFPSGTIGSNVAQPDGSLHKTTDPSEYITFIFKKV
;
A
#
# COMPACT_ATOMS: atom_id res chain seq x y z
N MET A 1 22.88 5.51 -17.23
CA MET A 1 22.33 5.47 -15.86
C MET A 1 21.04 4.66 -15.89
N ALA A 2 20.93 3.60 -15.08
CA ALA A 2 19.66 2.91 -14.90
C ALA A 2 18.67 3.85 -14.18
N LYS A 3 17.43 3.93 -14.67
CA LYS A 3 16.38 4.77 -14.05
C LYS A 3 15.91 4.06 -12.78
N VAL A 4 16.00 4.73 -11.63
CA VAL A 4 15.48 4.20 -10.35
C VAL A 4 13.95 4.08 -10.47
N LYS A 5 13.41 2.88 -10.20
CA LYS A 5 11.96 2.61 -10.18
C LYS A 5 11.50 2.60 -8.72
N TYR A 6 10.39 3.30 -8.46
CA TYR A 6 9.69 3.28 -7.18
C TYR A 6 8.32 2.64 -7.34
N GLY A 7 7.87 1.99 -6.27
CA GLY A 7 6.54 1.39 -6.15
C GLY A 7 5.84 1.94 -4.92
N ILE A 8 4.50 1.96 -4.95
CA ILE A 8 3.67 2.44 -3.84
C ILE A 8 2.63 1.37 -3.51
N ALA A 9 2.51 1.07 -2.21
CA ALA A 9 1.46 0.23 -1.67
C ALA A 9 0.79 0.94 -0.49
N THR A 10 -0.53 0.89 -0.41
CA THR A 10 -1.29 1.48 0.69
C THR A 10 -1.97 0.38 1.48
N TYR A 11 -1.68 0.31 2.77
CA TYR A 11 -2.35 -0.59 3.70
C TYR A 11 -3.54 0.10 4.34
N ASN A 12 -4.73 -0.44 4.11
CA ASN A 12 -5.94 -0.10 4.81
C ASN A 12 -6.00 -0.95 6.09
N ARG A 13 -5.66 -0.35 7.24
CA ARG A 13 -5.68 -1.04 8.54
C ARG A 13 -7.07 -1.50 8.95
N TRP A 14 -8.11 -0.79 8.51
CA TRP A 14 -9.49 -1.11 8.88
C TRP A 14 -9.95 -2.39 8.17
N ALA A 15 -9.68 -2.50 6.86
CA ALA A 15 -10.03 -3.69 6.08
C ALA A 15 -8.98 -4.81 6.18
N GLY A 16 -7.78 -4.52 6.69
CA GLY A 16 -6.67 -5.45 6.71
C GLY A 16 -6.09 -5.75 5.32
N THR A 17 -6.31 -4.87 4.33
CA THR A 17 -5.94 -5.07 2.93
C THR A 17 -4.80 -4.16 2.50
N ILE A 18 -3.96 -4.64 1.59
CA ILE A 18 -2.99 -3.80 0.85
C ILE A 18 -3.50 -3.59 -0.56
N ASP A 19 -3.60 -2.32 -0.95
CA ASP A 19 -3.83 -1.90 -2.33
C ASP A 19 -2.51 -1.39 -2.91
N SER A 20 -1.98 -2.08 -3.92
CA SER A 20 -0.86 -1.55 -4.71
C SER A 20 -1.41 -0.61 -5.78
N GLU A 21 -0.99 0.66 -5.76
CA GLU A 21 -1.52 1.64 -6.70
C GLU A 21 -1.05 1.32 -8.13
N ILE A 22 -2.00 1.25 -9.09
CA ILE A 22 -1.73 0.99 -10.51
C ILE A 22 -0.74 2.01 -11.11
N LYS A 23 -0.70 3.24 -10.59
CA LYS A 23 0.18 4.31 -11.08
C LYS A 23 1.66 4.13 -10.70
N ALA A 24 1.96 3.31 -9.69
CA ALA A 24 3.31 2.97 -9.25
C ALA A 24 3.39 1.46 -8.96
N SER A 25 3.05 0.65 -9.97
CA SER A 25 2.89 -0.79 -9.83
C SER A 25 4.17 -1.48 -9.36
N MET A 26 3.99 -2.36 -8.38
CA MET A 26 5.03 -3.24 -7.87
C MET A 26 4.91 -4.60 -8.55
N ASP A 27 5.53 -4.72 -9.73
CA ASP A 27 5.45 -5.94 -10.54
C ASP A 27 5.85 -7.18 -9.72
N GLY A 28 5.01 -8.23 -9.80
CA GLY A 28 5.24 -9.52 -9.14
C GLY A 28 4.83 -9.59 -7.66
N CYS A 29 4.41 -8.48 -7.04
CA CYS A 29 4.00 -8.46 -5.64
C CYS A 29 2.51 -8.83 -5.48
N TYR A 30 2.20 -9.61 -4.46
CA TYR A 30 0.85 -10.12 -4.19
C TYR A 30 0.66 -10.39 -2.69
N GLY A 31 -0.59 -10.64 -2.29
CA GLY A 31 -0.93 -11.13 -0.96
C GLY A 31 -1.49 -10.07 0.00
N GLY A 32 -1.80 -10.52 1.22
CA GLY A 32 -2.22 -9.69 2.34
C GLY A 32 -1.04 -8.97 3.00
N PHE A 33 -1.26 -8.34 4.15
CA PHE A 33 -0.26 -7.46 4.76
C PHE A 33 1.13 -8.10 4.88
N HIS A 34 1.22 -9.30 5.46
CA HIS A 34 2.51 -9.97 5.68
C HIS A 34 3.08 -10.59 4.39
N GLU A 35 2.23 -11.25 3.61
CA GLU A 35 2.62 -11.91 2.36
C GLU A 35 3.11 -10.91 1.30
N PHE A 36 2.62 -9.66 1.36
CA PHE A 36 3.06 -8.60 0.47
C PHE A 36 4.51 -8.20 0.71
N PHE A 37 4.97 -8.08 1.96
CA PHE A 37 6.37 -7.72 2.22
C PHE A 37 7.33 -8.84 1.82
N GLU A 38 6.94 -10.09 2.04
CA GLU A 38 7.70 -11.26 1.59
C GLU A 38 7.80 -11.27 0.05
N SER A 39 6.67 -11.19 -0.65
CA SER A 39 6.66 -11.17 -2.11
C SER A 39 7.38 -9.95 -2.69
N ALA A 40 7.33 -8.79 -2.02
CA ALA A 40 8.12 -7.61 -2.40
C ALA A 40 9.62 -7.91 -2.37
N GLY A 41 10.11 -8.52 -1.28
CA GLY A 41 11.50 -8.95 -1.16
C GLY A 41 11.92 -9.95 -2.23
N GLU A 42 11.11 -10.98 -2.46
CA GLU A 42 11.34 -12.00 -3.51
C GLU A 42 11.42 -11.38 -4.92
N ASN A 43 10.68 -10.30 -5.14
CA ASN A 43 10.64 -9.58 -6.41
C ASN A 43 11.63 -8.42 -6.47
N GLY A 44 12.61 -8.32 -5.58
CA GLY A 44 13.65 -7.28 -5.64
C GLY A 44 13.11 -5.88 -5.37
N TRP A 45 12.18 -5.77 -4.43
CA TRP A 45 11.70 -4.49 -3.91
C TRP A 45 12.15 -4.31 -2.46
N GLU A 46 12.70 -3.14 -2.16
CA GLU A 46 13.16 -2.77 -0.83
C GLU A 46 12.27 -1.65 -0.28
N LEU A 47 11.75 -1.81 0.94
CA LEU A 47 10.98 -0.78 1.62
C LEU A 47 11.92 0.39 2.00
N CYS A 48 11.59 1.60 1.55
CA CYS A 48 12.42 2.79 1.79
C CYS A 48 11.68 3.94 2.47
N GLY A 49 10.37 3.81 2.69
CA GLY A 49 9.61 4.79 3.46
C GLY A 49 8.21 4.30 3.83
N CYS A 50 7.68 4.81 4.94
CA CYS A 50 6.30 4.61 5.34
C CYS A 50 5.74 5.88 6.00
N PHE A 51 4.47 6.19 5.75
CA PHE A 51 3.79 7.32 6.39
C PHE A 51 2.27 7.09 6.45
N PRO A 52 1.58 7.61 7.48
CA PRO A 52 0.13 7.63 7.50
C PRO A 52 -0.38 8.54 6.38
N SER A 53 -1.40 8.09 5.65
CA SER A 53 -1.91 8.75 4.44
C SER A 53 -3.44 8.85 4.40
N GLY A 54 -4.13 8.43 5.46
CA GLY A 54 -5.58 8.56 5.56
C GLY A 54 -6.02 10.02 5.61
N THR A 55 -7.09 10.35 4.89
CA THR A 55 -7.69 11.69 4.92
C THR A 55 -8.90 11.68 5.85
N ILE A 56 -8.81 12.34 7.00
CA ILE A 56 -9.94 12.39 7.95
C ILE A 56 -11.19 12.93 7.24
N GLY A 57 -12.30 12.21 7.39
CA GLY A 57 -13.58 12.54 6.80
C GLY A 57 -13.80 12.04 5.37
N SER A 58 -12.80 11.41 4.74
CA SER A 58 -13.02 10.70 3.47
C SER A 58 -13.88 9.47 3.66
N ASN A 59 -14.77 9.20 2.70
CA ASN A 59 -15.53 7.96 2.65
C ASN A 59 -14.82 6.97 1.73
N VAL A 60 -14.54 5.77 2.24
CA VAL A 60 -13.92 4.69 1.48
C VAL A 60 -14.91 3.53 1.37
N ALA A 61 -15.10 3.07 0.13
CA ALA A 61 -15.97 1.94 -0.17
C ALA A 61 -15.37 0.64 0.33
N GLN A 62 -16.21 -0.22 0.89
CA GLN A 62 -15.84 -1.50 1.45
C GLN A 62 -16.19 -2.66 0.51
N PRO A 63 -15.57 -3.86 0.71
CA PRO A 63 -15.91 -5.05 -0.06
C PRO A 63 -17.39 -5.45 0.04
N ASP A 64 -18.03 -5.14 1.17
CA ASP A 64 -19.47 -5.38 1.40
C ASP A 64 -20.38 -4.28 0.83
N GLY A 65 -19.81 -3.26 0.20
CA GLY A 65 -20.52 -2.12 -0.38
C GLY A 65 -20.85 -1.01 0.62
N SER A 66 -20.52 -1.15 1.89
CA SER A 66 -20.66 -0.07 2.88
C SER A 66 -19.62 1.03 2.69
N LEU A 67 -19.85 2.19 3.32
CA LEU A 67 -18.89 3.28 3.37
C LEU A 67 -18.32 3.37 4.78
N HIS A 68 -16.99 3.33 4.87
CA HIS A 68 -16.27 3.67 6.09
C HIS A 68 -15.80 5.11 6.01
N LYS A 69 -16.09 5.91 7.05
CA LYS A 69 -15.59 7.27 7.15
C LYS A 69 -14.29 7.26 7.93
N THR A 70 -13.21 7.68 7.29
CA THR A 70 -11.88 7.74 7.92
C THR A 70 -11.90 8.69 9.11
N THR A 71 -11.53 8.20 10.30
CA THR A 71 -11.50 8.97 11.55
C THR A 71 -10.10 9.29 12.03
N ASP A 72 -9.12 8.50 11.61
CA ASP A 72 -7.70 8.61 11.97
C ASP A 72 -6.84 8.48 10.69
N PRO A 73 -5.88 9.39 10.44
CA PRO A 73 -4.97 9.32 9.29
C PRO A 73 -4.14 8.02 9.22
N SER A 74 -3.90 7.37 10.37
CA SER A 74 -3.18 6.11 10.46
C SER A 74 -3.99 4.90 10.01
N GLU A 75 -5.29 5.05 9.73
CA GLU A 75 -6.11 4.00 9.11
C GLU A 75 -5.60 3.58 7.73
N TYR A 76 -4.89 4.47 7.04
CA TYR A 76 -4.21 4.17 5.79
C TYR A 76 -2.72 4.45 5.98
N ILE A 77 -1.88 3.47 5.65
CA ILE A 77 -0.42 3.61 5.69
C ILE A 77 0.10 3.43 4.28
N THR A 78 0.75 4.45 3.74
CA THR A 78 1.44 4.34 2.46
C THR A 78 2.88 3.90 2.68
N PHE A 79 3.26 2.87 1.94
CA PHE A 79 4.61 2.33 1.84
C PHE A 79 5.22 2.72 0.49
N ILE A 80 6.47 3.14 0.53
CA ILE A 80 7.28 3.41 -0.65
C ILE A 80 8.34 2.32 -0.75
N PHE A 81 8.43 1.71 -1.92
CA PHE A 81 9.43 0.71 -2.25
C PHE A 81 10.33 1.20 -3.37
N LYS A 82 11.59 0.76 -3.35
CA LYS A 82 12.57 0.98 -4.41
C LYS A 82 12.89 -0.36 -5.07
N LYS A 83 12.94 -0.39 -6.40
CA LYS A 83 13.42 -1.55 -7.14
C LYS A 83 14.95 -1.64 -7.01
N VAL A 84 15.45 -2.79 -6.56
CA VAL A 84 16.88 -3.13 -6.43
C VAL A 84 17.35 -4.07 -7.51
#